data_AF-A0A7D5RY34-F1
#
_entry.id   AF-A0A7D5RY34-F1
#
_cell.length_a   1.000
_cell.length_b   1.000
_cell.length_c   1.000
_cell.angle_alpha   90.00
_cell.angle_beta   90.00
_cell.angle_gamma   90.00
#
_symmetry.space_group_name_H-M   'P 1'
#
loop_
_entity.id
_entity.type
_entity.pdbx_description
1 polymer ?
#
loop_
_entity_poly.entity_id
_entity_poly.type
_entity_poly.pdbx_seq_one_letter_code
_entity_poly.pdbx_strand_id
1 'polypeptide(L)'
;MKQKAGRNDPCPCGSGKKYKSCCWGKEHTKKKLTAKWLNKPSMPNLMERTFGASISKTFGQKPPSASSVETTSEQPPAEKSE
;
A
#
# COMPACT_ATOMS: atom_id res chain seq x y z
N MET A 1 -7.72 -7.05 -24.29
CA MET A 1 -8.45 -8.33 -24.46
C MET A 1 -7.76 -9.39 -23.61
N LYS A 2 -8.44 -10.00 -22.61
CA LYS A 2 -7.85 -11.05 -21.76
C LYS A 2 -7.80 -12.35 -22.58
N GLN A 3 -6.64 -12.68 -23.15
CA GLN A 3 -6.46 -13.92 -23.90
C GLN A 3 -6.81 -15.11 -23.00
N LYS A 4 -7.83 -15.88 -23.39
CA LYS A 4 -8.22 -17.10 -22.67
C LYS A 4 -7.18 -18.16 -23.02
N ALA A 5 -6.45 -18.66 -22.03
CA ALA A 5 -5.50 -19.76 -22.24
C ALA A 5 -6.25 -20.97 -22.83
N GLY A 6 -5.75 -21.49 -23.96
CA GLY A 6 -6.29 -22.69 -24.59
C GLY A 6 -5.97 -23.93 -23.77
N ARG A 7 -6.71 -25.03 -24.00
CA ARG A 7 -6.57 -26.29 -23.23
C ARG A 7 -5.15 -26.86 -23.22
N ASN A 8 -4.41 -26.70 -24.31
CA ASN A 8 -3.07 -27.29 -24.46
C ASN A 8 -1.94 -26.32 -24.10
N ASP A 9 -2.24 -25.04 -23.87
CA ASP A 9 -1.25 -24.03 -23.49
C ASP A 9 -0.64 -24.29 -22.11
N PRO A 10 0.55 -23.76 -21.83
CA PRO A 10 1.12 -23.79 -20.48
C PRO A 10 0.14 -23.17 -19.48
N CYS A 11 -0.03 -23.80 -18.32
CA CYS A 11 -0.94 -23.32 -17.29
C CYS A 11 -0.48 -21.92 -16.80
N PRO A 12 -1.38 -20.91 -16.79
CA PRO A 12 -1.06 -19.58 -16.27
C PRO A 12 -0.78 -19.56 -14.76
N CYS A 13 -0.95 -20.69 -14.08
CA CYS A 13 -0.61 -20.90 -12.68
C CYS A 13 0.90 -21.12 -12.41
N GLY A 14 1.73 -21.20 -13.46
CA GLY A 14 3.19 -21.37 -13.32
C GLY A 14 3.65 -22.81 -13.04
N SER A 15 2.78 -23.80 -13.18
CA SER A 15 3.11 -25.20 -12.88
C SER A 15 3.93 -25.92 -13.95
N GLY A 16 4.12 -25.31 -15.12
CA GLY A 16 4.76 -25.93 -16.30
C GLY A 16 3.92 -27.02 -17.00
N LYS A 17 2.72 -27.35 -16.48
CA LYS A 17 1.82 -28.35 -17.06
C LYS A 17 0.86 -27.73 -18.07
N LYS A 18 0.34 -28.51 -19.02
CA LYS A 18 -0.73 -28.09 -19.94
C LYS A 18 -1.98 -27.68 -19.15
N TYR A 19 -2.70 -26.64 -19.58
CA TYR A 19 -3.84 -26.08 -18.87
C TYR A 19 -4.94 -27.14 -18.59
N LYS A 20 -5.22 -28.03 -19.56
CA LYS A 20 -6.15 -29.17 -19.43
C LYS A 20 -5.81 -30.15 -18.31
N SER A 21 -4.51 -30.35 -18.07
CA SER A 21 -4.01 -31.29 -17.04
C SER A 21 -3.73 -30.58 -15.72
N CYS A 22 -3.99 -29.27 -15.63
CA CYS A 22 -3.66 -28.48 -14.45
C CYS A 22 -4.86 -27.77 -13.84
N CYS A 23 -5.47 -26.80 -14.54
CA CYS A 23 -6.48 -25.90 -13.97
C CYS A 23 -7.83 -25.97 -14.70
N TRP A 24 -7.91 -26.60 -15.88
CA TRP A 24 -9.12 -26.65 -16.71
C TRP A 24 -10.35 -27.26 -16.03
N GLY A 25 -10.17 -28.26 -15.17
CA GLY A 25 -11.25 -28.90 -14.41
C GLY A 25 -11.26 -28.55 -12.93
N LYS A 26 -10.40 -27.62 -12.51
CA LYS A 26 -10.39 -27.15 -11.13
C LYS A 26 -11.35 -25.98 -11.04
N GLU A 27 -12.43 -26.16 -10.29
CA GLU A 27 -13.21 -25.00 -9.87
C GLU A 27 -12.26 -24.10 -9.07
N HIS A 28 -11.83 -23.00 -9.69
CA HIS A 28 -11.22 -21.90 -8.97
C HIS A 28 -12.34 -21.25 -8.16
N THR A 29 -12.75 -21.92 -7.07
CA THR A 29 -13.56 -21.30 -6.05
C THR A 29 -12.76 -20.08 -5.63
N LYS A 30 -13.26 -18.91 -6.00
CA LYS A 30 -12.69 -17.64 -5.54
C LYS A 30 -12.90 -17.69 -4.03
N LYS A 31 -11.88 -18.14 -3.30
CA LYS A 31 -11.88 -18.07 -1.84
C LYS A 31 -12.18 -16.62 -1.55
N LYS A 32 -13.36 -16.35 -0.99
CA LYS A 32 -13.72 -15.02 -0.55
C LYS A 32 -12.65 -14.66 0.48
N LEU A 33 -11.71 -13.81 0.09
CA LEU A 33 -10.70 -13.29 0.99
C LEU A 33 -11.48 -12.50 2.03
N THR A 34 -11.76 -13.13 3.16
CA THR A 34 -12.41 -12.43 4.26
C THR A 34 -11.35 -11.47 4.79
N ALA A 35 -11.63 -10.19 4.69
CA ALA A 35 -10.75 -9.10 5.12
C ALA A 35 -10.54 -9.06 6.66
N LYS A 36 -10.71 -10.19 7.35
CA LYS A 36 -10.54 -10.31 8.80
C LYS A 36 -9.11 -10.03 9.24
N TRP A 37 -8.12 -10.28 8.38
CA TRP A 37 -6.73 -9.91 8.62
C TRP A 37 -6.41 -8.47 8.16
N LEU A 38 -7.02 -8.02 7.06
CA LEU A 38 -6.82 -6.68 6.51
C LEU A 38 -7.44 -5.58 7.40
N ASN A 39 -8.57 -5.86 8.04
CA ASN A 39 -9.24 -4.95 8.96
C ASN A 39 -8.81 -5.15 10.43
N LYS A 40 -7.71 -5.88 10.70
CA LYS A 40 -7.17 -5.99 12.05
C LYS A 40 -6.31 -4.75 12.31
N PRO A 41 -6.72 -3.80 13.19
CA PRO A 41 -5.95 -2.59 13.47
C PRO A 41 -4.77 -2.94 14.37
N SER A 42 -3.78 -3.63 13.83
CA SER A 42 -2.64 -4.14 14.61
C SER A 42 -1.33 -3.93 13.88
N MET A 43 -1.15 -2.77 13.24
CA MET A 43 0.18 -2.25 12.99
C MET A 43 0.16 -0.73 13.19
N PRO A 44 0.93 -0.19 14.16
CA PRO A 44 1.07 1.26 14.30
C PRO A 44 1.73 1.82 13.04
N ASN A 45 1.28 3.01 12.62
CA ASN A 45 1.86 3.70 11.47
C ASN A 45 3.34 4.04 11.74
N LEU A 46 4.10 4.37 10.69
CA LEU A 46 5.52 4.69 10.82
C LEU A 46 5.76 5.79 11.87
N MET A 47 4.94 6.84 11.86
CA MET A 47 5.01 7.95 12.82
C MET A 47 4.77 7.52 14.28
N GLU A 48 3.79 6.63 14.51
CA GLU A 48 3.50 6.08 15.83
C GLU A 48 4.62 5.13 16.28
N ARG A 49 5.26 4.43 15.34
CA ARG A 49 6.33 3.48 15.61
C ARG A 49 7.68 4.16 15.86
N THR A 50 7.97 5.27 15.19
CA THR A 50 9.21 6.04 15.38
C THR A 50 9.11 7.06 16.50
N PHE A 51 7.94 7.70 16.67
CA PHE A 51 7.79 8.82 17.60
C PHE A 51 6.72 8.61 18.69
N GLY A 52 5.88 7.57 18.65
CA GLY A 52 4.74 7.42 19.55
C GLY A 52 5.09 7.44 21.05
N ALA A 53 6.22 6.86 21.45
CA ALA A 53 6.70 6.89 22.84
C ALA A 53 7.31 8.25 23.25
N SER A 54 7.86 9.00 22.29
CA SER A 54 8.47 10.30 22.52
C SER A 54 7.44 11.42 22.57
N ILE A 55 6.35 11.29 21.79
CA ILE A 55 5.24 12.25 21.76
C ILE A 55 4.35 12.09 23.00
N SER A 56 4.03 10.87 23.42
CA SER A 56 3.14 10.65 24.57
C SER A 56 3.71 11.15 25.91
N LYS A 57 5.03 11.29 26.03
CA LYS A 57 5.69 11.82 27.23
C LYS A 57 5.69 13.36 27.31
N THR A 58 5.50 14.05 26.18
CA THR A 58 5.53 15.52 26.12
C THR A 58 4.13 16.15 26.15
N PHE A 59 3.08 15.39 25.82
CA PHE A 59 1.69 15.89 25.78
C PHE A 59 0.94 15.93 27.12
N GLY A 60 1.64 15.78 28.25
CA GLY A 60 1.15 16.18 29.58
C GLY A 60 1.24 17.70 29.82
N GLN A 61 1.88 18.43 28.91
CA GLN A 61 1.78 19.89 28.84
C GLN A 61 1.02 20.23 27.57
N LYS A 62 -0.01 21.08 27.74
CA LYS A 62 -0.77 21.70 26.66
C LYS A 62 0.22 22.14 25.56
N PRO A 63 0.03 21.72 24.28
CA PRO A 63 0.92 22.17 23.22
C PRO A 63 0.90 23.71 23.20
N PRO A 64 2.05 24.40 23.05
CA PRO A 64 2.01 25.81 22.75
C PRO A 64 1.17 25.95 21.47
N SER A 65 0.07 26.70 21.60
CA SER A 65 -0.82 27.05 20.51
C SER A 65 0.03 27.39 19.30
N ALA A 66 -0.24 26.72 18.18
CA ALA A 66 0.38 26.94 16.89
C ALA A 66 0.59 28.44 16.63
N SER A 67 1.77 28.96 16.97
CA SER A 67 2.24 30.26 16.49
C SER A 67 3.11 29.93 15.30
N SER A 68 2.47 29.98 14.14
CA SER A 68 3.03 30.29 12.83
C SER A 68 4.50 29.92 12.64
N VAL A 69 4.75 28.69 12.19
CA VAL A 69 5.91 28.50 11.31
C VAL A 69 5.53 29.13 9.98
N GLU A 70 6.01 30.35 9.78
CA GLU A 70 5.91 31.04 8.50
C GLU A 70 6.51 30.16 7.41
N THR A 71 5.68 29.79 6.44
CA THR A 71 6.12 29.39 5.11
C THR A 71 6.97 30.54 4.58
N THR A 72 8.30 30.43 4.71
CA THR A 72 9.19 31.15 3.81
C THR A 72 9.03 30.48 2.46
N SER A 73 8.17 31.08 1.65
CA SER A 73 7.99 30.76 0.25
C SER A 73 9.31 31.08 -0.45
N GLU A 74 10.17 30.07 -0.61
CA GLU A 74 11.35 30.17 -1.46
C GLU A 74 10.86 30.41 -2.90
N GLN A 75 10.96 31.66 -3.35
CA GLN A 75 10.70 32.05 -4.74
C GLN A 75 11.76 31.41 -5.64
N PRO A 76 11.40 30.79 -6.78
CA PRO A 76 12.39 30.43 -7.78
C PRO A 76 13.02 31.71 -8.36
N PRO A 77 14.33 31.74 -8.62
CA PRO A 77 15.01 32.93 -9.12
C PRO A 77 14.48 33.31 -10.51
N ALA A 78 14.25 34.61 -10.69
CA ALA A 78 13.88 35.21 -11.95
C ALA A 78 14.91 34.89 -13.04
N GLU A 79 14.48 34.19 -14.09
CA GLU A 79 15.24 34.04 -15.32
C GLU A 79 15.14 35.35 -16.11
N LYS A 80 16.22 36.12 -16.12
CA LYS A 80 16.45 37.29 -17.00
C LYS A 80 17.49 36.89 -18.02
N SER A 81 17.13 36.92 -19.31
CA SER A 81 17.98 37.07 -20.52
C SER A 81 17.29 36.35 -21.68
N GLU A 82 17.12 36.85 -22.90
CA GLU A 82 17.42 38.10 -23.60
C GLU A 82 16.59 38.05 -24.90
#